data_AF-A0A2V7ULY2-F1
#
_entry.id   AF-A0A2V7ULY2-F1
#
_cell.length_a   1.000
_cell.length_b   1.000
_cell.length_c   1.000
_cell.angle_alpha   90.00
_cell.angle_beta   90.00
_cell.angle_gamma   90.00
#
_symmetry.space_group_name_H-M   'P 1'
#
loop_
_entity.id
_entity.type
_entity.pdbx_description
1 polymer ?
#
loop_
_entity_poly.entity_id
_entity_poly.type
_entity_poly.pdbx_seq_one_letter_code
_entity_poly.pdbx_strand_id
1 'polypeptide(L)'
;MRQPFIRSLGLVATVLLLAPGMLAASRDSKRIESEPFKRLTVEEVEKRLADPSVQIYDGNSDEEYLHGHLPGAIHLWSKDLREGVLPAEKGTSLIFYCHNER
;
A
#
# COMPACT_ATOMS: atom_id res chain seq x y z
N MET A 1 -48.07 -21.34 23.80
CA MET A 1 -47.88 -20.47 24.98
C MET A 1 -46.78 -21.05 25.85
N ARG A 2 -45.98 -20.16 26.43
CA ARG A 2 -44.62 -20.35 26.94
C ARG A 2 -44.55 -21.27 28.16
N GLN A 3 -43.60 -22.20 28.16
CA GLN A 3 -43.12 -22.94 29.32
C GLN A 3 -42.27 -22.02 30.22
N PRO A 4 -42.45 -22.01 31.55
CA PRO A 4 -41.49 -21.44 32.48
C PRO A 4 -40.88 -22.52 33.36
N PHE A 5 -39.69 -23.00 33.02
CA PHE A 5 -38.86 -23.79 33.93
C PHE A 5 -37.52 -23.09 34.11
N ILE A 6 -37.49 -22.20 35.09
CA ILE A 6 -36.25 -21.79 35.75
C ILE A 6 -36.13 -22.69 36.97
N ARG A 7 -34.98 -23.36 37.10
CA ARG A 7 -34.28 -23.71 38.36
C ARG A 7 -33.41 -24.93 38.10
N SER A 8 -32.09 -24.77 38.14
CA SER A 8 -31.29 -25.32 39.25
C SER A 8 -29.80 -25.22 38.94
N LEU A 9 -29.15 -24.54 39.88
CA LEU A 9 -27.74 -24.57 40.23
C LEU A 9 -27.17 -26.00 40.21
N GLY A 10 -26.09 -26.23 39.46
CA GLY A 10 -25.43 -27.53 39.34
C GLY A 10 -23.90 -27.39 39.39
N LEU A 11 -23.37 -27.63 40.59
CA LEU A 11 -22.09 -28.25 40.97
C LEU A 11 -20.90 -28.26 39.97
N VAL A 12 -19.80 -27.66 40.45
CA VAL A 12 -18.37 -27.86 40.20
C VAL A 12 -17.98 -29.14 39.44
N ALA A 13 -17.17 -28.98 38.38
CA ALA A 13 -16.28 -30.02 37.88
C ALA A 13 -14.89 -29.43 37.59
N THR A 14 -14.00 -29.61 38.56
CA THR A 14 -12.56 -29.44 38.39
C THR A 14 -12.05 -30.54 37.46
N VAL A 15 -11.51 -30.18 36.30
CA VAL A 15 -10.66 -31.09 35.51
C VAL A 15 -9.36 -30.37 35.20
N LEU A 16 -8.34 -30.69 35.99
CA LEU A 16 -6.95 -30.37 35.75
C LEU A 16 -6.45 -31.28 34.61
N LEU A 17 -6.58 -30.82 33.36
CA LEU A 17 -5.97 -31.48 32.19
C LEU A 17 -4.55 -30.92 31.99
N LEU A 18 -3.55 -31.75 32.28
CA LEU A 18 -2.18 -31.55 31.81
C LEU A 18 -2.21 -31.48 30.27
N ALA A 19 -1.81 -30.33 29.70
CA ALA A 19 -1.53 -30.21 28.28
C ALA A 19 -0.01 -30.29 28.05
N PRO A 20 0.54 -31.42 27.58
CA PRO A 20 1.88 -31.45 27.01
C PRO A 20 1.80 -30.92 25.58
N GLY A 21 2.49 -29.82 25.29
CA GLY A 21 2.68 -29.37 23.91
C GLY A 21 2.59 -27.88 23.70
N MET A 22 3.62 -27.15 24.14
CA MET A 22 4.00 -25.92 23.43
C MET A 22 5.35 -26.17 22.76
N LEU A 23 5.31 -26.84 21.61
CA LEU A 23 6.33 -26.62 20.60
C LEU A 23 6.02 -25.25 19.98
N ALA A 24 6.55 -24.19 20.60
CA ALA A 24 6.57 -22.87 20.01
C ALA A 24 7.56 -22.91 18.83
N ALA A 25 7.10 -23.44 17.69
CA ALA A 25 7.72 -23.15 16.41
C ALA A 25 7.53 -21.65 16.21
N SER A 26 8.58 -20.89 16.51
CA SER A 26 8.68 -19.48 16.16
C SER A 26 8.55 -19.41 14.65
N ARG A 27 7.33 -19.16 14.15
CA ARG A 27 7.11 -18.72 12.79
C ARG A 27 7.87 -17.41 12.71
N ASP A 28 9.04 -17.46 12.09
CA ASP A 28 9.75 -16.30 11.56
C ASP A 28 8.76 -15.58 10.63
N SER A 29 7.94 -14.75 11.25
CA SER A 29 6.92 -13.96 10.57
C SER A 29 7.68 -12.76 10.09
N LYS A 30 8.46 -12.97 9.03
CA LYS A 30 9.04 -11.90 8.23
C LYS A 30 7.85 -11.10 7.73
N ARG A 31 7.52 -10.05 8.48
CA ARG A 31 6.45 -9.09 8.20
C ARG A 31 6.78 -8.51 6.83
N ILE A 32 6.07 -8.97 5.81
CA ILE A 32 6.09 -8.34 4.50
C ILE A 32 5.32 -7.04 4.70
N GLU A 33 6.03 -5.99 5.08
CA GLU A 33 5.52 -4.63 4.94
C GLU A 33 5.20 -4.48 3.44
N SER A 34 3.92 -4.39 3.10
CA SER A 34 3.49 -4.16 1.73
C SER A 34 4.02 -2.79 1.31
N GLU A 35 4.82 -2.74 0.24
CA GLU A 35 5.29 -1.47 -0.33
C GLU A 35 4.08 -0.52 -0.50
N PRO A 36 4.15 0.72 0.01
CA PRO A 36 2.99 1.61 0.11
C PRO A 36 2.46 2.05 -1.27
N PHE A 37 3.21 1.80 -2.34
CA PHE A 37 2.89 2.22 -3.69
C PHE A 37 2.94 1.05 -4.68
N LYS A 38 2.05 1.06 -5.67
CA LYS A 38 2.05 0.09 -6.77
C LYS A 38 3.21 0.42 -7.73
N ARG A 39 4.05 -0.56 -8.05
CA ARG A 39 4.98 -0.50 -9.18
C ARG A 39 4.24 -0.83 -10.48
N LEU A 40 4.55 -0.09 -11.55
CA LEU A 40 4.01 -0.31 -12.88
C LEU A 40 5.12 -0.74 -13.83
N THR A 41 4.79 -1.60 -14.80
CA THR A 41 5.67 -1.87 -15.94
C THR A 41 5.60 -0.72 -16.96
N VAL A 42 6.55 -0.67 -17.88
CA VAL A 42 6.54 0.31 -18.97
C VAL A 42 5.28 0.19 -19.82
N GLU A 43 4.85 -1.04 -20.14
CA GLU A 43 3.63 -1.31 -20.91
C GLU A 43 2.36 -0.87 -20.16
N GLU A 44 2.36 -0.98 -18.83
CA GLU A 44 1.27 -0.48 -17.99
C GLU A 44 1.20 1.05 -17.99
N VAL A 45 2.34 1.74 -18.06
CA VAL A 45 2.40 3.20 -18.16
C VAL A 45 2.01 3.66 -19.56
N GLU A 46 2.50 3.00 -20.61
CA GLU A 46 2.19 3.32 -22.01
C GLU A 46 0.68 3.35 -22.28
N LYS A 47 -0.06 2.36 -21.75
CA LYS A 47 -1.53 2.29 -21.86
C LYS A 47 -2.26 3.45 -21.17
N ARG A 48 -1.58 4.18 -20.28
CA ARG A 48 -2.14 5.30 -19.50
C ARG A 48 -1.66 6.66 -19.99
N LEU A 49 -0.72 6.75 -20.94
CA LEU A 49 -0.17 8.02 -21.42
C LEU A 49 -1.24 9.00 -21.95
N ALA A 50 -2.30 8.47 -22.56
CA ALA A 50 -3.40 9.27 -23.11
C ALA A 50 -4.58 9.45 -22.14
N ASP A 51 -4.50 8.90 -20.92
CA ASP A 51 -5.59 8.98 -19.94
C ASP A 51 -5.54 10.35 -19.22
N PRO A 52 -6.52 11.24 -19.43
CA PRO A 52 -6.51 12.56 -18.80
C PRO A 52 -6.75 12.51 -17.27
N SER A 53 -7.14 11.36 -16.72
CA SER A 53 -7.31 11.18 -15.27
C SER A 53 -6.00 10.84 -14.54
N VAL A 54 -4.91 10.62 -15.29
CA VAL A 54 -3.59 10.29 -14.77
C VAL A 54 -2.67 11.49 -14.95
N GLN A 55 -1.92 11.82 -13.90
CA GLN A 55 -0.81 12.76 -14.00
C GLN A 55 0.52 12.04 -13.86
N ILE A 56 1.41 12.27 -14.82
CA ILE A 56 2.73 11.67 -14.88
C ILE A 56 3.74 12.72 -14.45
N TYR A 57 4.60 12.37 -13.51
CA TYR A 57 5.63 13.21 -12.95
C TYR A 57 7.00 12.67 -13.31
N ASP A 58 7.81 13.51 -13.93
CA ASP A 58 9.21 13.26 -14.20
C ASP A 58 10.06 13.82 -13.04
N GLY A 59 10.73 12.92 -12.32
CA GLY A 59 11.58 13.22 -11.17
C GLY A 59 13.06 13.44 -11.49
N ASN A 60 13.43 13.57 -12.76
CA ASN A 60 14.81 13.80 -13.20
C ASN A 60 15.26 15.26 -13.01
N SER A 61 16.55 15.53 -13.25
CA SER A 61 17.07 16.90 -13.29
C SER A 61 16.48 17.71 -14.45
N ASP A 62 16.60 19.04 -14.38
CA ASP A 62 16.19 19.95 -15.47
C ASP A 62 16.80 19.55 -16.82
N GLU A 63 18.09 19.20 -16.83
CA GLU A 63 18.83 18.83 -18.03
C GLU A 63 18.27 17.55 -18.68
N GLU A 64 17.99 16.52 -17.87
CA GLU A 64 17.41 15.26 -18.34
C GLU A 64 15.98 15.46 -18.85
N TYR A 65 15.15 16.21 -18.13
CA TYR A 65 13.79 16.53 -18.58
C TYR A 65 13.82 17.27 -19.92
N LEU A 66 14.65 18.30 -20.07
CA LEU A 66 14.76 19.07 -21.31
C LEU A 66 15.35 18.23 -22.46
N HIS A 67 16.24 17.29 -22.16
CA HIS A 67 16.79 16.37 -23.16
C HIS A 67 15.73 15.39 -23.69
N GLY A 68 14.83 14.93 -22.81
CA GLY A 68 13.66 14.14 -23.22
C GLY A 68 12.85 13.60 -22.05
N HIS A 69 11.52 13.67 -22.18
CA HIS A 69 10.55 13.20 -21.18
C HIS A 69 9.32 12.59 -21.86
N LEU A 70 8.49 11.89 -21.08
CA LEU A 70 7.23 11.35 -21.57
C LEU A 70 6.25 12.48 -21.97
N PRO A 71 5.51 12.37 -23.08
CA PRO A 71 4.54 13.38 -23.48
C PRO A 71 3.54 13.71 -22.36
N GLY A 72 3.42 14.99 -22.02
CA GLY A 72 2.52 15.46 -20.97
C GLY A 72 3.01 15.27 -19.54
N ALA A 73 4.24 14.77 -19.34
CA ALA A 73 4.82 14.66 -18.01
C ALA A 73 5.11 16.04 -17.40
N ILE A 74 4.76 16.19 -16.13
CA ILE A 74 5.04 17.36 -15.31
C ILE A 74 6.41 17.18 -14.68
N HIS A 75 7.31 18.14 -14.87
CA HIS A 75 8.61 18.11 -14.22
C HIS A 75 8.48 18.42 -12.72
N LEU A 76 8.96 17.51 -11.88
CA LEU A 76 9.02 17.68 -10.43
C LEU A 76 10.27 16.99 -9.90
N TRP A 77 11.39 17.69 -10.00
CA TRP A 77 12.64 17.20 -9.46
C TRP A 77 12.57 17.07 -7.93
N SER A 78 13.28 16.09 -7.37
CA SER A 78 13.27 15.81 -5.93
C SER A 78 13.72 17.01 -5.08
N LYS A 79 14.52 17.92 -5.63
CA LYS A 79 14.97 19.15 -4.95
C LYS A 79 13.89 20.23 -4.84
N ASP A 80 12.85 20.15 -5.66
CA ASP A 80 11.76 21.14 -5.71
C ASP A 80 10.53 20.72 -4.90
N LEU A 81 10.59 19.55 -4.25
CA LEU A 81 9.52 19.02 -3.43
C LEU A 81 9.22 19.95 -2.25
N ARG A 82 8.00 20.47 -2.24
CA ARG A 82 7.44 21.34 -1.21
C ARG A 82 5.94 21.12 -1.10
N GLU A 83 5.33 21.60 -0.04
CA GLU A 83 3.88 21.53 0.10
C GLU A 83 3.17 22.23 -1.08
N GLY A 84 2.09 21.62 -1.57
CA GLY A 84 1.26 22.18 -2.64
C GLY A 84 1.73 21.93 -4.08
N VAL A 85 2.83 21.20 -4.31
CA VAL A 85 3.29 20.86 -5.68
C VAL A 85 2.46 19.75 -6.35
N LEU A 86 1.71 18.99 -5.56
CA LEU A 86 0.81 17.94 -6.05
C LEU A 86 -0.62 18.49 -6.19
N PRO A 87 -1.47 17.83 -6.99
CA PRO A 87 -2.86 18.23 -7.13
C PRO A 87 -3.57 18.26 -5.78
N ALA A 88 -4.45 19.25 -5.60
CA ALA A 88 -5.28 19.34 -4.40
C ALA A 88 -6.21 18.12 -4.27
N GLU A 89 -6.69 17.61 -5.40
CA GLU A 89 -7.55 16.44 -5.53
C GLU A 89 -6.82 15.14 -5.14
N LYS A 90 -7.11 14.62 -3.94
CA LYS A 90 -6.44 13.41 -3.41
C LYS A 90 -6.77 12.12 -4.15
N GLY A 91 -7.80 12.13 -4.99
CA GLY A 91 -8.19 11.00 -5.83
C GLY A 91 -7.43 10.92 -7.16
N THR A 92 -6.62 11.93 -7.51
CA THR A 92 -5.86 11.91 -8.76
C THR A 92 -4.85 10.77 -8.75
N SER A 93 -4.85 9.98 -9.83
CA SER A 93 -3.86 8.93 -10.02
C SER A 93 -2.53 9.56 -10.44
N LEU A 94 -1.48 9.32 -9.66
CA LEU A 94 -0.15 9.87 -9.91
C LEU A 94 0.82 8.74 -10.30
N ILE A 95 1.60 8.95 -11.36
CA ILE A 95 2.69 8.07 -11.75
C ILE A 95 3.98 8.87 -11.68
N PHE A 96 4.96 8.40 -10.91
CA PHE A 96 6.28 9.00 -10.81
C PHE A 96 7.31 8.12 -11.52
N TYR A 97 8.23 8.73 -12.25
CA TYR A 97 9.39 8.04 -12.80
C TYR A 97 10.67 8.88 -12.68
N CYS A 98 11.80 8.21 -12.78
CA CYS A 98 13.14 8.78 -12.89
C CYS A 98 13.93 7.92 -13.90
N HIS A 99 15.08 8.41 -14.37
CA HIS A 99 15.95 7.71 -15.30
C HIS A 99 16.44 6.37 -14.74
N ASN A 100 16.56 6.27 -13.42
CA ASN A 100 16.95 5.04 -12.74
C ASN A 100 16.22 4.86 -11.40
N GLU A 101 16.35 3.66 -10.83
CA GLU A 101 15.71 3.25 -9.57
C GLU A 101 16.62 3.33 -8.35
N ARG A 102 17.76 4.05 -8.43
CA ARG A 102 18.83 4.04 -7.43
C ARG A 102 19.20 5.42 -6.89
#